data_AF-A0A4Z0KC02-F1
#
_entry.id   AF-A0A4Z0KC02-F1
#
_cell.length_a   1.000
_cell.length_b   1.000
_cell.length_c   1.000
_cell.angle_alpha   90.00
_cell.angle_beta   90.00
_cell.angle_gamma   90.00
#
_symmetry.space_group_name_H-M   'P 1'
#
loop_
_entity.id
_entity.type
_entity.pdbx_description
1 polymer ?
#
loop_
_entity_poly.entity_id
_entity_poly.type
_entity_poly.pdbx_seq_one_letter_code
_entity_poly.pdbx_strand_id
1 'polypeptide(L)' 'MRRVDNGAVKHDAGERINELAEQVLTQVDGLLGRHHIVPNAVQTQMLTSHVRAMAHRSSTGEPLPEVEARGWDGMAAA' A
#
# COMPACT_ATOMS: atom_id res chain seq x y z
N MET A 1 1.46 -0.31 -39.93
CA MET A 1 1.22 0.72 -38.89
C MET A 1 0.47 0.06 -37.74
N ARG A 2 1.17 -0.37 -36.67
CA ARG A 2 0.59 -1.09 -35.54
C ARG A 2 0.00 -0.07 -34.56
N ARG A 3 -1.33 -0.03 -34.44
CA ARG A 3 -1.99 0.69 -33.34
C ARG A 3 -1.54 0.04 -32.04
N VAL A 4 -0.74 0.76 -31.25
CA VAL A 4 -0.45 0.38 -29.87
C VAL A 4 -1.74 0.57 -29.08
N ASP A 5 -2.29 -0.54 -28.62
CA ASP A 5 -3.53 -0.59 -27.87
C ASP A 5 -3.27 -0.09 -26.44
N ASN A 6 -3.48 1.21 -26.23
CA ASN A 6 -3.22 1.88 -24.95
C ASN A 6 -4.14 1.36 -23.82
N GLY A 7 -5.18 0.58 -24.14
CA GLY A 7 -6.07 -0.07 -23.16
C GLY A 7 -5.45 -1.30 -22.50
N ALA A 8 -4.73 -2.12 -23.27
CA ALA A 8 -4.11 -3.35 -22.75
C ALA A 8 -2.96 -3.06 -21.77
N VAL A 9 -2.14 -2.05 -22.06
CA VAL A 9 -1.01 -1.64 -21.21
C VAL A 9 -1.48 -1.05 -19.87
N LYS A 10 -2.58 -0.30 -19.87
CA LYS A 10 -3.15 0.31 -18.66
C LYS A 10 -3.83 -0.72 -17.76
N HIS A 11 -4.47 -1.73 -18.34
CA HIS A 11 -5.11 -2.81 -17.58
C HIS A 11 -4.06 -3.65 -16.84
N ASP A 12 -2.99 -4.03 -17.53
CA ASP A 12 -1.84 -4.76 -16.99
C ASP A 12 -1.10 -4.00 -15.87
N ALA A 13 -0.97 -2.67 -16.00
CA ALA A 13 -0.38 -1.84 -14.94
C ALA A 13 -1.25 -1.78 -13.67
N GLY A 14 -2.57 -1.61 -13.82
CA GLY A 14 -3.50 -1.57 -12.68
C GLY A 14 -3.59 -2.91 -11.96
N GLU A 15 -3.58 -4.02 -12.69
CA GLU A 15 -3.59 -5.37 -12.15
C GLU A 15 -2.34 -5.65 -11.32
N ARG A 16 -1.15 -5.34 -11.85
CA ARG A 16 0.12 -5.47 -11.09
C ARG A 16 0.18 -4.63 -9.81
N ILE A 17 -0.39 -3.42 -9.83
CA ILE A 17 -0.46 -2.56 -8.63
C ILE A 17 -1.32 -3.23 -7.55
N ASN A 18 -2.46 -3.80 -7.93
CA ASN A 18 -3.34 -4.51 -7.00
C ASN A 18 -2.67 -5.78 -6.46
N GLU A 19 -2.02 -6.57 -7.32
CA GLU A 19 -1.27 -7.77 -6.91
C GLU A 19 -0.18 -7.43 -5.89
N LEU A 20 0.59 -6.36 -6.13
CA LEU A 20 1.61 -5.90 -5.17
C LEU A 20 0.98 -5.52 -3.83
N ALA A 21 -0.14 -4.80 -3.84
CA ALA A 21 -0.82 -4.41 -2.62
C ALA A 21 -1.32 -5.64 -1.82
N GLU A 22 -1.94 -6.62 -2.48
CA GLU A 22 -2.43 -7.84 -1.84
C GLU A 22 -1.28 -8.71 -1.28
N GLN A 23 -0.16 -8.78 -2.02
CA GLN A 23 1.05 -9.47 -1.54
C GLN A 23 1.62 -8.83 -0.27
N VAL A 24 1.64 -7.50 -0.20
CA VAL A 24 2.13 -6.77 0.98
C VAL A 24 1.14 -6.92 2.14
N LEU A 25 -0.17 -6.81 1.90
CA LEU A 25 -1.18 -7.01 2.95
C LEU A 25 -1.09 -8.42 3.56
N THR A 26 -0.90 -9.45 2.74
CA THR A 26 -0.68 -10.82 3.22
C THR A 26 0.54 -10.93 4.14
N GLN A 27 1.64 -10.25 3.79
CA GLN A 27 2.85 -10.23 4.62
C GLN A 27 2.62 -9.48 5.94
N VAL A 28 1.91 -8.36 5.91
CA VAL A 28 1.57 -7.58 7.10
C VAL A 28 0.64 -8.37 8.02
N ASP A 29 -0.40 -9.02 7.50
CA ASP A 29 -1.29 -9.88 8.28
C ASP A 29 -0.51 -11.00 8.97
N GLY A 30 0.42 -11.63 8.25
CA GLY A 30 1.33 -12.63 8.83
C GLY A 30 2.21 -12.06 9.95
N LEU A 31 2.70 -10.82 9.81
CA LEU A 31 3.49 -10.15 10.85
C LEU A 31 2.63 -9.82 12.08
N LEU A 32 1.46 -9.23 11.88
CA LEU A 32 0.52 -8.91 12.95
C LEU A 32 0.13 -10.16 13.74
N GLY A 33 -0.18 -11.25 13.04
CA GLY A 33 -0.50 -12.54 13.65
C GLY A 33 0.64 -13.09 14.53
N ARG A 34 1.90 -13.03 14.06
CA ARG A 34 3.07 -13.44 14.86
C ARG A 34 3.24 -12.63 16.15
N HIS A 35 2.83 -11.37 16.14
CA HIS A 35 2.92 -10.48 17.29
C HIS A 35 1.62 -10.41 18.12
N HIS A 36 0.62 -11.24 17.81
CA HIS A 36 -0.70 -11.23 18.45
C HIS A 36 -1.38 -9.84 18.40
N ILE A 37 -1.10 -9.06 17.35
CA ILE A 37 -1.73 -7.76 17.13
C ILE A 37 -3.00 -7.98 16.31
N VAL A 38 -4.14 -7.57 16.86
CA VAL A 38 -5.43 -7.61 16.16
C VAL A 38 -5.89 -6.19 15.89
N PRO A 39 -5.76 -5.68 14.65
CA PRO A 39 -6.26 -4.36 14.30
C PRO A 39 -7.78 -4.32 14.44
N ASN A 40 -8.30 -3.19 14.92
CA ASN A 40 -9.73 -2.90 14.82
C ASN A 40 -10.10 -2.51 13.38
N ALA A 41 -11.41 -2.42 13.09
CA ALA A 41 -11.90 -2.12 11.75
C ALA A 41 -11.32 -0.84 11.13
N VAL A 42 -11.16 0.23 11.91
CA VAL A 42 -10.57 1.49 11.45
C VAL A 42 -9.09 1.30 11.11
N GLN A 43 -8.34 0.58 11.96
CA GLN A 43 -6.93 0.29 11.73
C GLN A 43 -6.72 -0.60 10.49
N THR A 44 -7.57 -1.60 10.27
CA THR A 44 -7.56 -2.43 9.06
C THR A 44 -7.80 -1.59 7.81
N GLN A 45 -8.80 -0.69 7.86
CA GLN A 45 -9.11 0.21 6.74
C GLN A 45 -7.95 1.17 6.44
N MET A 46 -7.36 1.76 7.48
CA MET A 46 -6.19 2.65 7.34
C MET A 46 -5.00 1.91 6.73
N LEU A 47 -4.65 0.74 7.26
CA LEU A 47 -3.57 -0.08 6.72
C LEU A 47 -3.80 -0.43 5.25
N THR A 48 -5.01 -0.90 4.91
CA THR A 48 -5.38 -1.31 3.55
C THR A 48 -5.25 -0.15 2.56
N SER A 49 -5.83 1.00 2.90
CA SER A 49 -5.76 2.20 2.06
C SER A 49 -4.33 2.71 1.89
N HIS A 50 -3.53 2.67 2.95
CA HIS A 50 -2.14 3.11 2.92
C HIS A 50 -1.26 2.20 2.06
N VAL A 51 -1.35 0.87 2.23
CA VAL A 51 -0.57 -0.09 1.43
C VAL A 51 -0.90 0.03 -0.06
N ARG A 52 -2.18 0.21 -0.42
CA ARG A 52 -2.58 0.44 -1.82
C ARG A 52 -1.99 1.74 -2.39
N ALA A 53 -1.98 2.82 -1.62
CA ALA A 53 -1.34 4.06 -2.02
C ALA A 53 0.19 3.89 -2.19
N MET A 54 0.84 3.13 -1.32
CA MET A 54 2.27 2.82 -1.42
C MET A 54 2.59 1.96 -2.65
N ALA A 55 1.79 0.92 -2.94
CA ALA A 55 1.95 0.08 -4.12
C ALA A 55 1.82 0.91 -5.41
N HIS A 56 0.83 1.80 -5.47
CA HIS A 56 0.66 2.74 -6.58
C HIS A 56 1.92 3.60 -6.77
N ARG A 57 2.38 4.31 -5.72
CA ARG A 57 3.58 5.16 -5.80
C ARG A 57 4.84 4.39 -6.18
N SER A 58 5.00 3.17 -5.66
CA SER A 58 6.13 2.30 -6.01
C SER A 58 6.12 1.92 -7.49
N SER A 59 4.94 1.76 -8.10
CA SER A 59 4.81 1.43 -9.52
C SER A 59 4.89 2.65 -10.44
N THR A 60 4.41 3.82 -9.99
CA THR A 60 4.33 5.04 -10.82
C THR A 60 5.52 5.98 -10.64
N GLY A 61 6.27 5.84 -9.54
CA GLY A 61 7.38 6.72 -9.17
C GLY A 61 6.93 8.06 -8.59
N GLU A 62 5.65 8.22 -8.23
CA GLU A 62 5.16 9.43 -7.56
C GLU A 62 5.87 9.62 -6.21
N PRO A 63 6.39 10.84 -5.91
CA PRO A 63 7.14 11.08 -4.68
C PRO A 63 6.29 10.88 -3.44
N LEU A 64 6.93 10.63 -2.29
CA LEU A 64 6.25 10.64 -1.00
C LEU A 64 5.70 12.05 -0.69
N PRO A 65 4.57 12.17 0.04
CA PRO A 65 4.10 13.47 0.46
C PRO A 65 5.09 14.06 1.47
N GLU A 66 5.17 15.39 1.55
CA GLU A 66 5.98 16.04 2.58
C GLU A 66 5.43 15.69 3.97
N VAL A 67 6.27 15.07 4.82
CA VAL A 67 5.90 14.70 6.19
C VAL A 67 6.61 15.64 7.14
N GLU A 68 5.84 16.45 7.88
CA GLU A 68 6.38 17.17 9.04
C GLU A 68 6.67 16.17 10.16
N ALA A 69 7.91 16.11 10.66
CA ALA A 69 8.34 15.14 11.69
C ALA A 69 7.59 15.27 13.04
N ARG A 70 6.80 16.33 13.21
CA ARG A 70 6.04 16.64 14.41
C ARG A 70 4.73 15.86 14.40
N GLY A 71 4.77 14.65 14.96
CA GLY A 71 3.62 13.75 15.07
C GLY A 71 3.94 12.30 15.47
N TRP A 72 5.22 11.91 15.48
CA TRP A 72 5.64 10.52 15.76
C TRP A 72 6.03 10.29 17.23
N ASP A 73 6.17 11.34 18.03
CA ASP A 73 6.66 11.30 19.42
C ASP A 73 5.78 10.46 20.37
N GLY A 74 4.51 10.22 20.02
CA GLY A 74 3.57 9.43 20.81
C GLY A 74 3.51 7.93 20.48
N MET A 75 4.18 7.44 19.43
CA MET A 75 4.08 6.04 19.00
C MET A 75 5.02 5.06 19.73
N ALA A 76 6.01 5.56 20.48
CA ALA A 76 6.98 4.74 21.22
C ALA A 76 6.59 4.44 22.68
N ALA A 77 5.41 4.89 23.14
CA ALA A 77 5.05 4.90 24.56
C ALA A 77 4.04 3.80 25.00
N ALA A 78 3.85 2.74 24.21
CA ALA A 78 2.91 1.66 24.51
C ALA A 78 3.63 0.33 24.82
#